data_AF-A0AAX3WJQ1-F1
#
_entry.id   AF-A0AAX3WJQ1-F1
#
_cell.length_a   1.000
_cell.length_b   1.000
_cell.length_c   1.000
_cell.angle_alpha   90.00
_cell.angle_beta   90.00
_cell.angle_gamma   90.00
#
_symmetry.space_group_name_H-M   'P 1'
#
loop_
_entity.id
_entity.type
_entity.pdbx_description
1 polymer ?
#
loop_
_entity_poly.entity_id
_entity_poly.type
_entity_poly.pdbx_seq_one_letter_code
_entity_poly.pdbx_strand_id
1 'polypeptide(L)'
;MPSSPQTPPRLPAEGTASVLWTLMMGAALVALAAASRRPPDADDPDDEPAAEAAKERNGGAHSHEGRSARWVAATQADRGRAADHPGEIPSPGWWDIATRVYLEFNKDRVLSVAAGVTFYTLLSLFPAIAALVTCYGLVADVNTINVHLSTLHGVLPESAIEIIGEQVKRIATKGSGALGFTFFTSLTLSLWSANAAMKAMFDALNVVYEEEEKRNFFWLNVRSLTFTAGALLFIILALISIVVLPVVFNFLGLGDGARLIAMARWPMLLLVLLGGLAVLYRYGPSRERARWRWVGAGSVVAGVLWLIASILFSWYVANFGNYNETYGSLGAVIGFMTWIWISATIVLLGGEINAEIEHQTARDSTTSPQKPLGQRGARMADTVGAAA
;
A
#
# COMPACT_ATOMS: atom_id res chain seq x y z
N MET A 1 21.84 50.26 -52.21
CA MET A 1 20.60 50.27 -51.40
C MET A 1 20.88 49.49 -50.12
N PRO A 2 20.64 50.07 -48.94
CA PRO A 2 21.03 49.50 -47.66
C PRO A 2 19.94 48.54 -47.14
N SER A 3 20.34 47.39 -46.60
CA SER A 3 19.48 46.45 -45.89
C SER A 3 19.37 46.85 -44.41
N SER A 4 18.16 47.21 -43.98
CA SER A 4 17.82 47.56 -42.60
C SER A 4 17.99 46.35 -41.66
N PRO A 5 18.48 46.52 -40.42
CA PRO A 5 18.47 45.45 -39.42
C PRO A 5 17.07 45.27 -38.82
N GLN A 6 16.55 44.04 -38.80
CA GLN A 6 15.31 43.71 -38.10
C GLN A 6 15.57 43.54 -36.60
N THR A 7 14.89 44.33 -35.77
CA THR A 7 14.80 44.16 -34.31
C THR A 7 13.98 42.92 -33.95
N PRO A 8 14.42 42.04 -33.03
CA PRO A 8 13.60 40.93 -32.56
C PRO A 8 12.47 41.39 -31.63
N PRO A 9 11.33 40.67 -31.59
CA PRO A 9 10.19 41.02 -30.75
C PRO A 9 10.49 40.83 -29.26
N ARG A 10 10.06 41.79 -28.42
CA ARG A 10 10.12 41.67 -26.96
C ARG A 10 9.08 40.65 -26.48
N LEU A 11 9.52 39.62 -25.76
CA LEU A 11 8.64 38.69 -25.06
C LEU A 11 7.91 39.41 -23.91
N PRO A 12 6.61 39.16 -23.67
CA PRO A 12 5.90 39.69 -22.52
C PRO A 12 6.44 39.08 -21.22
N ALA A 13 6.51 39.90 -20.16
CA ALA A 13 7.00 39.50 -18.85
C ALA A 13 5.98 38.58 -18.12
N GLU A 14 5.99 37.28 -18.43
CA GLU A 14 5.12 36.26 -17.80
C GLU A 14 5.59 35.78 -16.40
N GLY A 15 6.47 36.53 -15.73
CA GLY A 15 7.11 36.07 -14.49
C GLY A 15 6.43 36.48 -13.19
N THR A 16 5.64 37.56 -13.18
CA THR A 16 5.18 38.18 -11.91
C THR A 16 3.82 37.67 -11.44
N ALA A 17 2.91 37.32 -12.36
CA ALA A 17 1.59 36.82 -12.01
C ALA A 17 1.63 35.41 -11.37
N SER A 18 2.51 34.52 -11.87
CA SER A 18 2.63 33.14 -11.37
C SER A 18 3.20 33.08 -9.94
N VAL A 19 4.16 33.96 -9.62
CA VAL A 19 4.75 34.05 -8.27
C VAL A 19 3.73 34.56 -7.25
N LEU A 20 2.91 35.55 -7.63
CA LEU A 20 1.84 36.08 -6.78
C LEU A 20 0.76 35.04 -6.47
N TRP A 21 0.35 34.26 -7.47
CA TRP A 21 -0.59 33.15 -7.27
C TRP A 21 0.00 32.02 -6.42
N THR A 22 1.29 31.71 -6.59
CA THR A 22 1.96 30.67 -5.80
C THR A 22 2.11 31.06 -4.33
N LEU A 23 2.43 32.34 -4.07
CA LEU A 23 2.52 32.88 -2.70
C LEU A 23 1.14 32.97 -2.03
N MET A 24 0.09 33.36 -2.75
CA MET A 24 -1.27 33.38 -2.23
C MET A 24 -1.79 31.99 -1.87
N MET A 25 -1.50 30.99 -2.71
CA MET A 25 -1.91 29.60 -2.46
C MET A 25 -1.15 29.00 -1.27
N GLY A 26 0.14 29.36 -1.11
CA GLY A 26 0.94 29.02 0.07
C GLY A 26 0.40 29.65 1.36
N ALA A 27 0.04 30.94 1.33
CA ALA A 27 -0.53 31.63 2.48
C ALA A 27 -1.92 31.08 2.88
N ALA A 28 -2.75 30.73 1.89
CA ALA A 28 -4.06 30.11 2.14
C ALA A 28 -3.93 28.72 2.79
N LEU A 29 -2.96 27.89 2.35
CA LEU A 29 -2.69 26.59 2.95
C LEU A 29 -2.18 26.69 4.39
N VAL A 30 -1.33 27.68 4.70
CA VAL A 30 -0.86 27.93 6.07
C VAL A 30 -1.98 28.45 6.96
N ALA A 31 -2.85 29.34 6.46
CA ALA A 31 -4.02 29.82 7.19
C ALA A 31 -5.03 28.70 7.48
N LEU A 32 -5.24 27.77 6.53
CA LEU A 32 -6.11 26.61 6.71
C LEU A 32 -5.52 25.61 7.73
N ALA A 33 -4.20 25.43 7.73
CA ALA A 33 -3.48 24.58 8.68
C ALA A 33 -3.37 25.19 10.10
N ALA A 34 -3.43 26.53 10.20
CA ALA A 34 -3.45 27.24 11.48
C ALA A 34 -4.86 27.32 12.09
N ALA A 35 -5.90 27.44 11.25
CA ALA A 35 -7.30 27.49 11.70
C ALA A 35 -7.81 26.16 12.27
N SER A 36 -7.18 25.04 11.92
CA SER A 36 -7.50 23.70 12.43
C SER A 36 -6.85 23.37 13.78
N ARG A 37 -6.12 24.29 14.40
CA ARG A 37 -5.50 24.11 15.72
C ARG A 37 -6.06 25.08 16.75
N ARG A 38 -7.34 24.93 17.10
CA ARG A 38 -7.77 25.29 18.46
C ARG A 38 -7.57 24.04 19.33
N PRO A 39 -6.68 24.05 20.34
CA PRO A 39 -6.72 23.02 21.35
C PRO A 39 -8.05 23.14 22.10
N PRO A 40 -8.73 22.04 22.43
CA PRO A 40 -9.82 22.09 23.40
C PRO A 40 -9.22 22.58 24.73
N ASP A 41 -9.89 23.51 25.39
CA ASP A 41 -9.54 23.93 26.74
C ASP A 41 -9.50 22.68 27.61
N ALA A 42 -8.30 22.32 28.06
CA ALA A 42 -8.07 21.20 28.97
C ALA A 42 -7.75 21.82 30.32
N ASP A 43 -8.74 21.78 31.22
CA ASP A 43 -8.60 21.57 32.68
C ASP A 43 -9.90 22.03 33.39
N ASP A 44 -11.03 21.41 33.07
CA ASP A 44 -12.22 21.42 33.93
C ASP A 44 -12.47 19.99 34.45
N PRO A 45 -12.31 19.71 35.76
CA PRO A 45 -12.51 18.38 36.33
C PRO A 45 -13.97 17.88 36.23
N ASP A 46 -14.93 18.74 35.91
CA ASP A 46 -16.33 18.36 35.69
C ASP A 46 -16.63 17.89 34.24
N ASP A 47 -15.68 18.01 33.32
CA ASP A 47 -15.82 17.59 31.91
C ASP A 47 -15.36 16.14 31.64
N GLU A 48 -14.75 15.43 32.61
CA GLU A 48 -14.42 14.00 32.48
C GLU A 48 -15.61 13.11 32.05
N PRO A 49 -16.81 13.20 32.67
CA PRO A 49 -17.95 12.40 32.24
C PRO A 49 -18.51 12.83 30.88
N ALA A 50 -18.37 14.10 30.50
CA ALA A 50 -18.81 14.61 29.19
C ALA A 50 -17.83 14.22 28.07
N ALA A 51 -16.53 14.21 28.36
CA ALA A 51 -15.48 13.73 27.48
C ALA A 51 -15.53 12.21 27.31
N GLU A 52 -15.78 11.44 28.38
CA GLU A 52 -16.06 10.00 28.29
C GLU A 52 -17.35 9.72 27.50
N ALA A 53 -18.43 10.47 27.72
CA ALA A 53 -19.68 10.32 26.97
C ALA A 53 -19.57 10.76 25.49
N ALA A 54 -18.73 11.76 25.18
CA ALA A 54 -18.41 12.16 23.81
C ALA A 54 -17.51 11.12 23.11
N LYS A 55 -16.61 10.47 23.86
CA LYS A 55 -15.81 9.32 23.39
C LYS A 55 -16.68 8.08 23.18
N GLU A 56 -17.68 7.83 24.03
CA GLU A 56 -18.71 6.80 23.84
C GLU A 56 -19.62 7.08 22.63
N ARG A 57 -19.79 8.36 22.25
CA ARG A 57 -20.54 8.74 21.03
C ARG A 57 -19.73 8.64 19.74
N ASN A 58 -18.40 8.71 19.81
CA ASN A 58 -17.50 8.63 18.64
C ASN A 58 -16.78 7.28 18.51
N GLY A 59 -16.70 6.50 19.58
CA GLY A 59 -16.32 5.09 19.55
C GLY A 59 -17.47 4.33 18.90
N GLY A 60 -17.19 3.72 17.74
CA GLY A 60 -18.21 3.12 16.87
C GLY A 60 -19.24 2.33 17.67
N ALA A 61 -20.51 2.44 17.27
CA ALA A 61 -21.70 1.84 17.88
C ALA A 61 -21.66 0.30 18.07
N HIS A 62 -20.51 -0.32 17.80
CA HIS A 62 -20.21 -1.75 17.86
C HIS A 62 -18.90 -2.08 18.60
N SER A 63 -18.41 -1.21 19.50
CA SER A 63 -17.22 -1.48 20.32
C SER A 63 -17.47 -1.16 21.80
N HIS A 64 -16.86 -1.94 22.70
CA HIS A 64 -16.90 -1.72 24.14
C HIS A 64 -15.52 -1.33 24.66
N GLU A 65 -15.47 -0.35 25.56
CA GLU A 65 -14.23 0.18 26.16
C GLU A 65 -14.26 0.09 27.70
N GLY A 66 -13.08 0.15 28.32
CA GLY A 66 -12.96 0.30 29.77
C GLY A 66 -13.75 -0.74 30.58
N ARG A 67 -14.74 -0.28 31.37
CA ARG A 67 -15.57 -1.15 32.21
C ARG A 67 -16.51 -2.04 31.41
N SER A 68 -17.13 -1.51 30.34
CA SER A 68 -18.07 -2.28 29.52
C SER A 68 -17.35 -3.39 28.77
N ALA A 69 -16.14 -3.13 28.26
CA ALA A 69 -15.30 -4.13 27.61
C ALA A 69 -15.00 -5.32 28.53
N ARG A 70 -14.60 -5.03 29.79
CA ARG A 70 -14.32 -6.06 30.80
C ARG A 70 -15.56 -6.87 31.16
N TRP A 71 -16.72 -6.22 31.25
CA TRP A 71 -17.98 -6.89 31.54
C TRP A 71 -18.39 -7.83 30.40
N VAL A 72 -18.35 -7.35 29.15
CA VAL A 72 -18.65 -8.17 27.95
C VAL A 72 -17.69 -9.34 27.81
N ALA A 73 -16.40 -9.12 28.05
CA ALA A 73 -15.40 -10.17 28.03
C ALA A 73 -15.67 -11.27 29.07
N ALA A 74 -16.21 -10.91 30.24
CA ALA A 74 -16.53 -11.86 31.30
C ALA A 74 -17.86 -12.58 31.09
N THR A 75 -18.86 -11.94 30.48
CA THR A 75 -20.21 -12.50 30.29
C THR A 75 -20.36 -13.33 29.00
N GLN A 76 -19.61 -13.01 27.94
CA GLN A 76 -19.70 -13.66 26.63
C GLN A 76 -18.55 -14.65 26.37
N ALA A 77 -18.24 -15.51 27.33
CA ALA A 77 -17.11 -16.45 27.20
C ALA A 77 -17.24 -17.41 25.99
N ASP A 78 -18.48 -17.70 25.57
CA ASP A 78 -18.86 -18.55 24.44
C ASP A 78 -18.57 -17.93 23.06
N ARG A 79 -18.16 -16.65 23.01
CA ARG A 79 -17.83 -15.93 21.76
C ARG A 79 -16.33 -15.88 21.46
N GLY A 80 -15.48 -16.52 22.26
CA GLY A 80 -14.02 -16.50 22.05
C GLY A 80 -13.30 -15.30 22.67
N ARG A 81 -13.90 -14.65 23.68
CA ARG A 81 -13.32 -13.47 24.38
C ARG A 81 -12.01 -13.78 25.11
N ALA A 82 -11.73 -15.05 25.39
CA ALA A 82 -10.51 -15.50 26.03
C ALA A 82 -9.50 -16.14 25.04
N ALA A 83 -9.71 -16.04 23.73
CA ALA A 83 -8.85 -16.72 22.75
C ALA A 83 -7.42 -16.14 22.73
N ASP A 84 -6.40 -17.00 22.79
CA ASP A 84 -4.98 -16.66 22.63
C ASP A 84 -4.50 -16.75 21.18
N HIS A 85 -5.29 -17.37 20.31
CA HIS A 85 -5.06 -17.43 18.87
C HIS A 85 -6.38 -17.56 18.08
N PRO A 86 -6.43 -17.18 16.79
CA PRO A 86 -7.67 -17.19 16.01
C PRO A 86 -8.39 -18.55 15.94
N GLY A 87 -7.65 -19.66 16.00
CA GLY A 87 -8.23 -21.02 15.97
C GLY A 87 -9.02 -21.43 17.22
N GLU A 88 -8.96 -20.65 18.30
CA GLU A 88 -9.75 -20.89 19.54
C GLU A 88 -11.12 -20.18 19.48
N ILE A 89 -11.35 -19.33 18.46
CA ILE A 89 -12.60 -18.60 18.32
C ILE A 89 -13.69 -19.57 17.81
N PRO A 90 -14.79 -19.75 18.56
CA PRO A 90 -15.87 -20.65 18.18
C PRO A 90 -16.72 -20.05 17.04
N SER A 91 -17.57 -20.86 16.42
CA SER A 91 -18.37 -20.44 15.27
C SER A 91 -19.26 -19.21 15.50
N PRO A 92 -19.88 -18.97 16.69
CA PRO A 92 -20.64 -17.74 16.92
C PRO A 92 -19.73 -16.50 16.92
N GLY A 93 -18.49 -16.62 17.40
CA GLY A 93 -17.50 -15.54 17.34
C GLY A 93 -17.06 -15.22 15.92
N TRP A 94 -16.94 -16.23 15.05
CA TRP A 94 -16.66 -16.01 13.62
C TRP A 94 -17.82 -15.34 12.88
N TRP A 95 -19.07 -15.62 13.28
CA TRP A 95 -20.22 -14.89 12.78
C TRP A 95 -20.15 -13.41 13.17
N ASP A 96 -19.85 -13.12 14.44
CA ASP A 96 -19.67 -11.74 14.92
C ASP A 96 -18.57 -11.01 14.12
N ILE A 97 -17.42 -11.66 13.92
CA ILE A 97 -16.32 -11.11 13.11
C ILE A 97 -16.79 -10.82 11.69
N ALA A 98 -17.46 -11.76 11.03
CA ALA A 98 -17.92 -11.56 9.65
C ALA A 98 -18.92 -10.40 9.53
N THR A 99 -19.85 -10.27 10.48
CA THR A 99 -20.79 -9.15 10.53
C THR A 99 -20.07 -7.82 10.75
N ARG A 100 -19.13 -7.75 11.69
CA ARG A 100 -18.37 -6.53 11.94
C ARG A 100 -17.49 -6.14 10.75
N VAL A 101 -16.78 -7.09 10.13
CA VAL A 101 -16.02 -6.84 8.90
C VAL A 101 -16.91 -6.24 7.81
N TYR A 102 -18.14 -6.73 7.64
CA TYR A 102 -19.06 -6.14 6.66
C TYR A 102 -19.48 -4.71 7.04
N LEU A 103 -19.81 -4.47 8.31
CA LEU A 103 -20.22 -3.14 8.77
C LEU A 103 -19.09 -2.13 8.68
N GLU A 104 -17.91 -2.48 9.19
CA GLU A 104 -16.73 -1.62 9.23
C GLU A 104 -16.16 -1.38 7.83
N PHE A 105 -16.14 -2.38 6.95
CA PHE A 105 -15.77 -2.16 5.53
C PHE A 105 -16.59 -1.05 4.86
N ASN A 106 -17.87 -0.94 5.20
CA ASN A 106 -18.74 0.12 4.70
C ASN A 106 -18.53 1.45 5.45
N LYS A 107 -18.41 1.41 6.78
CA LYS A 107 -18.20 2.59 7.65
C LYS A 107 -16.88 3.30 7.32
N ASP A 108 -15.81 2.55 7.14
CA ASP A 108 -14.48 3.04 6.77
C ASP A 108 -14.38 3.41 5.29
N ARG A 109 -15.45 3.15 4.53
CA ARG A 109 -15.53 3.41 3.10
C ARG A 109 -14.33 2.82 2.36
N VAL A 110 -14.00 1.55 2.65
CA VAL A 110 -12.76 0.90 2.19
C VAL A 110 -12.58 1.01 0.67
N LEU A 111 -13.66 0.95 -0.11
CA LEU A 111 -13.62 1.16 -1.56
C LEU A 111 -13.11 2.56 -1.96
N SER A 112 -13.53 3.61 -1.25
CA SER A 112 -13.06 4.99 -1.48
C SER A 112 -11.60 5.16 -1.05
N VAL A 113 -11.22 4.56 0.09
CA VAL A 113 -9.85 4.58 0.59
C VAL A 113 -8.90 3.85 -0.37
N ALA A 114 -9.30 2.67 -0.86
CA ALA A 114 -8.58 1.91 -1.88
C ALA A 114 -8.42 2.68 -3.20
N ALA A 115 -9.39 3.51 -3.58
CA ALA A 115 -9.26 4.40 -4.75
C ALA A 115 -8.17 5.46 -4.54
N GLY A 116 -8.03 5.99 -3.33
CA GLY A 116 -6.90 6.86 -2.95
C GLY A 116 -5.56 6.15 -3.08
N VAL A 117 -5.44 4.93 -2.54
CA VAL A 117 -4.24 4.08 -2.70
C VAL A 117 -3.91 3.85 -4.18
N THR A 118 -4.94 3.60 -4.99
CA THR A 118 -4.80 3.40 -6.44
C THR A 118 -4.24 4.63 -7.12
N PHE A 119 -4.78 5.81 -6.84
CA PHE A 119 -4.30 7.07 -7.39
C PHE A 119 -2.82 7.31 -7.07
N TYR A 120 -2.41 7.16 -5.81
CA TYR A 120 -1.00 7.31 -5.43
C TYR A 120 -0.10 6.22 -6.00
N THR A 121 -0.62 5.01 -6.21
CA THR A 121 0.09 3.91 -6.89
C THR A 121 0.40 4.27 -8.35
N LEU A 122 -0.57 4.84 -9.07
CA LEU A 122 -0.39 5.29 -10.45
C LEU A 122 0.64 6.42 -10.55
N LEU A 123 0.56 7.42 -9.66
CA LEU A 123 1.57 8.50 -9.60
C LEU A 123 2.97 7.97 -9.30
N SER A 124 3.05 6.93 -8.48
CA SER A 124 4.32 6.28 -8.09
C SER A 124 4.87 5.34 -9.16
N LEU A 125 4.12 5.03 -10.22
CA LEU A 125 4.53 4.09 -11.27
C LEU A 125 5.78 4.58 -12.02
N PHE A 126 5.81 5.84 -12.45
CA PHE A 126 6.96 6.38 -13.19
C PHE A 126 8.23 6.42 -12.33
N PRO A 127 8.20 6.93 -11.08
CA PRO A 127 9.34 6.82 -10.18
C PRO A 127 9.76 5.38 -9.87
N ALA A 128 8.82 4.44 -9.75
CA ALA A 128 9.12 3.03 -9.52
C ALA A 128 9.85 2.43 -10.74
N ILE A 129 9.37 2.66 -11.95
CA ILE A 129 10.04 2.24 -13.20
C ILE A 129 11.45 2.84 -13.26
N ALA A 130 11.60 4.12 -12.96
CA ALA A 130 12.90 4.78 -12.90
C ALA A 130 13.86 4.10 -11.91
N ALA A 131 13.39 3.74 -10.72
CA ALA A 131 14.18 3.01 -9.73
C ALA A 131 14.58 1.63 -10.24
N LEU A 132 13.66 0.88 -10.85
CA LEU A 132 13.92 -0.44 -11.43
C LEU A 132 14.98 -0.39 -12.54
N VAL A 133 14.84 0.54 -13.49
CA VAL A 133 15.80 0.74 -14.57
C VAL A 133 17.17 1.14 -14.02
N THR A 134 17.19 2.04 -13.04
CA THR A 134 18.42 2.47 -12.36
C THR A 134 19.12 1.26 -11.73
N CYS A 135 18.41 0.44 -10.95
CA CYS A 135 18.95 -0.81 -10.38
C CYS A 135 19.46 -1.78 -11.46
N TYR A 136 18.77 -1.91 -12.59
CA TYR A 136 19.19 -2.77 -13.70
C TYR A 136 20.50 -2.27 -14.35
N GLY A 137 20.68 -0.96 -14.48
CA GLY A 137 21.92 -0.34 -14.96
C GLY A 137 23.15 -0.55 -14.07
N LEU A 138 23.00 -1.06 -12.84
CA LEU A 138 24.15 -1.50 -12.03
C LEU A 138 24.77 -2.82 -12.53
N VAL A 139 23.95 -3.66 -13.17
CA VAL A 139 24.31 -5.04 -13.51
C VAL A 139 24.49 -5.20 -15.02
N ALA A 140 23.78 -4.39 -15.83
CA ALA A 140 23.81 -4.45 -17.29
C ALA A 140 24.34 -3.13 -17.89
N ASP A 141 25.17 -3.24 -18.93
CA ASP A 141 25.59 -2.08 -19.73
C ASP A 141 24.44 -1.59 -20.64
N VAL A 142 24.47 -0.30 -21.00
CA VAL A 142 23.42 0.37 -21.78
C VAL A 142 23.09 -0.34 -23.10
N ASN A 143 24.06 -0.97 -23.76
CA ASN A 143 23.80 -1.70 -25.00
C ASN A 143 23.02 -2.99 -24.71
N THR A 144 23.36 -3.72 -23.65
CA THR A 144 22.59 -4.88 -23.20
C THR A 144 21.16 -4.51 -22.80
N ILE A 145 20.94 -3.35 -22.17
CA ILE A 145 19.59 -2.86 -21.87
C ILE A 145 18.78 -2.62 -23.15
N ASN A 146 19.34 -1.94 -24.14
CA ASN A 146 18.66 -1.65 -25.40
C ASN A 146 18.37 -2.92 -26.22
N VAL A 147 19.26 -3.91 -26.19
CA VAL A 147 19.05 -5.23 -26.84
C VAL A 147 17.94 -6.03 -26.14
N HIS A 148 17.83 -5.95 -24.81
CA HIS A 148 16.74 -6.59 -24.08
C HIS A 148 15.40 -5.86 -24.26
N LEU A 149 15.42 -4.53 -24.38
CA LEU A 149 14.21 -3.77 -24.72
C LEU A 149 13.72 -4.07 -26.13
N SER A 150 14.62 -4.21 -27.11
CA SER A 150 14.24 -4.55 -28.49
C SER A 150 13.60 -5.94 -28.59
N THR A 151 13.99 -6.88 -27.73
CA THR A 151 13.36 -8.21 -27.64
C THR A 151 11.98 -8.20 -26.99
N LEU A 152 11.62 -7.12 -26.27
CA LEU A 152 10.31 -6.95 -25.65
C LEU A 152 9.28 -6.27 -26.55
N HIS A 153 9.64 -5.78 -27.76
CA HIS A 153 8.70 -5.19 -28.73
C HIS A 153 7.56 -6.13 -29.16
N GLY A 154 7.72 -7.44 -29.00
CA GLY A 154 6.67 -8.43 -29.26
C GLY A 154 5.79 -8.76 -28.04
N VAL A 155 6.09 -8.21 -26.87
CA VAL A 155 5.46 -8.59 -25.58
C VAL A 155 4.86 -7.38 -24.86
N LEU A 156 5.51 -6.21 -24.95
CA LEU A 156 5.06 -4.97 -24.33
C LEU A 156 4.49 -3.99 -25.38
N PRO A 157 3.46 -3.19 -25.04
CA PRO A 157 3.00 -2.09 -25.89
C PRO A 157 4.14 -1.10 -26.18
N GLU A 158 4.17 -0.54 -27.40
CA GLU A 158 5.22 0.37 -27.86
C GLU A 158 5.41 1.58 -26.92
N SER A 159 4.33 2.12 -26.38
CA SER A 159 4.35 3.21 -25.40
C SER A 159 5.07 2.87 -24.09
N ALA A 160 4.97 1.63 -23.62
CA ALA A 160 5.70 1.19 -22.43
C ALA A 160 7.20 1.10 -22.70
N ILE A 161 7.57 0.67 -23.91
CA ILE A 161 8.97 0.56 -24.34
C ILE A 161 9.58 1.94 -24.53
N GLU A 162 8.87 2.90 -25.13
CA GLU A 162 9.32 4.29 -25.25
C GLU A 162 9.60 4.91 -23.88
N ILE A 163 8.70 4.76 -22.91
CA ILE A 163 8.86 5.28 -21.55
C ILE A 163 10.11 4.69 -20.89
N ILE A 164 10.32 3.37 -21.01
CA ILE A 164 11.49 2.70 -20.43
C ILE A 164 12.77 3.16 -21.16
N GLY A 165 12.74 3.23 -22.49
CA GLY A 165 13.86 3.66 -23.33
C GLY A 165 14.30 5.09 -23.06
N GLU A 166 13.37 6.03 -22.89
CA GLU A 166 13.67 7.41 -22.48
C GLU A 166 14.39 7.46 -21.14
N GLN A 167 13.97 6.60 -20.20
CA GLN A 167 14.55 6.56 -18.87
C GLN A 167 15.95 5.94 -18.86
N VAL A 168 16.17 4.88 -19.65
CA VAL A 168 17.51 4.30 -19.89
C VAL A 168 18.43 5.33 -20.53
N LYS A 169 17.94 6.08 -21.52
CA LYS A 169 18.71 7.14 -22.21
C LYS A 169 19.08 8.28 -21.26
N ARG A 170 18.19 8.68 -20.36
CA ARG A 170 18.46 9.67 -19.30
C ARG A 170 19.57 9.24 -18.34
N ILE A 171 19.65 7.94 -18.04
CA ILE A 171 20.70 7.37 -17.18
C ILE A 171 22.02 7.27 -17.95
N ALA A 172 21.99 6.81 -19.21
CA ALA A 172 23.17 6.61 -20.06
C ALA A 172 23.90 7.91 -20.46
N THR A 173 23.19 9.02 -20.57
CA THR A 173 23.75 10.31 -21.03
C THR A 173 24.52 11.08 -19.94
N LYS A 174 24.49 10.63 -18.68
CA LYS A 174 25.30 11.22 -17.59
C LYS A 174 26.59 10.42 -17.41
N GLY A 175 27.69 10.93 -17.97
CA GLY A 175 28.99 10.27 -18.13
C GLY A 175 29.74 9.79 -16.88
N SER A 176 30.78 9.00 -17.16
CA SER A 176 31.48 8.00 -16.34
C SER A 176 32.34 8.47 -15.14
N GLY A 177 32.33 9.74 -14.76
CA GLY A 177 33.06 10.24 -13.58
C GLY A 177 32.21 10.36 -12.30
N ALA A 178 30.89 10.44 -12.45
CA ALA A 178 29.92 10.66 -11.38
C ALA A 178 28.96 9.47 -11.17
N LEU A 179 29.32 8.28 -11.69
CA LEU A 179 28.47 7.09 -11.76
C LEU A 179 27.89 6.72 -10.41
N GLY A 180 28.68 6.69 -9.33
CA GLY A 180 28.18 6.40 -7.99
C GLY A 180 27.22 7.48 -7.46
N PHE A 181 27.67 8.74 -7.39
CA PHE A 181 26.89 9.83 -6.80
C PHE A 181 25.58 10.12 -7.57
N THR A 182 25.63 10.14 -8.90
CA THR A 182 24.46 10.35 -9.76
C THR A 182 23.49 9.18 -9.66
N PHE A 183 23.99 7.95 -9.65
CA PHE A 183 23.18 6.76 -9.42
C PHE A 183 22.45 6.82 -8.08
N PHE A 184 23.19 7.04 -6.98
CA PHE A 184 22.62 7.07 -5.64
C PHE A 184 21.59 8.19 -5.49
N THR A 185 21.86 9.38 -6.04
CA THR A 185 20.93 10.51 -5.98
C THR A 185 19.67 10.27 -6.81
N SER A 186 19.79 9.75 -8.03
CA SER A 186 18.64 9.39 -8.89
C SER A 186 17.81 8.26 -8.28
N LEU A 187 18.44 7.19 -7.78
CA LEU A 187 17.75 6.10 -7.09
C LEU A 187 17.02 6.60 -5.85
N THR A 188 17.68 7.42 -5.03
CA THR A 188 17.07 7.98 -3.82
C THR A 188 15.87 8.86 -4.16
N LEU A 189 15.98 9.72 -5.18
CA LEU A 189 14.88 10.57 -5.63
C LEU A 189 13.70 9.77 -6.19
N SER A 190 13.99 8.72 -6.98
CA SER A 190 12.97 7.81 -7.52
C SER A 190 12.28 7.02 -6.42
N LEU A 191 13.03 6.46 -5.47
CA LEU A 191 12.46 5.74 -4.32
C LEU A 191 11.66 6.68 -3.42
N TRP A 192 12.13 7.89 -3.19
CA TRP A 192 11.42 8.92 -2.42
C TRP A 192 10.06 9.22 -3.04
N SER A 193 10.00 9.38 -4.35
CA SER A 193 8.75 9.63 -5.07
C SER A 193 7.86 8.39 -5.14
N ALA A 194 8.42 7.20 -5.33
CA ALA A 194 7.68 5.93 -5.33
C ALA A 194 7.06 5.58 -3.97
N ASN A 195 7.61 6.15 -2.89
CA ASN A 195 7.16 5.95 -1.52
C ASN A 195 5.73 6.47 -1.26
N ALA A 196 5.20 7.35 -2.12
CA ALA A 196 3.85 7.90 -1.96
C ALA A 196 2.77 6.81 -1.94
N ALA A 197 2.86 5.79 -2.81
CA ALA A 197 1.94 4.66 -2.81
C ALA A 197 1.95 3.88 -1.50
N MET A 198 3.13 3.65 -0.92
CA MET A 198 3.26 2.90 0.32
C MET A 198 2.76 3.70 1.52
N LYS A 199 2.98 5.02 1.54
CA LYS A 199 2.38 5.90 2.54
C LYS A 199 0.86 5.91 2.45
N ALA A 200 0.29 5.96 1.25
CA ALA A 200 -1.15 5.86 1.06
C ALA A 200 -1.70 4.51 1.55
N MET A 201 -0.97 3.41 1.32
CA MET A 201 -1.32 2.10 1.88
C MET A 201 -1.24 2.08 3.41
N PHE A 202 -0.24 2.71 4.02
CA PHE A 202 -0.15 2.81 5.48
C PHE A 202 -1.28 3.63 6.08
N ASP A 203 -1.64 4.75 5.44
CA ASP A 203 -2.75 5.60 5.83
C ASP A 203 -4.08 4.84 5.72
N ALA A 204 -4.28 4.12 4.61
CA ALA A 204 -5.44 3.26 4.42
C ALA A 204 -5.53 2.13 5.47
N LEU A 205 -4.41 1.54 5.85
CA LEU A 205 -4.36 0.56 6.94
C LEU A 205 -4.59 1.21 8.30
N ASN A 206 -4.14 2.45 8.54
CA ASN A 206 -4.47 3.17 9.76
C ASN A 206 -5.99 3.35 9.89
N VAL A 207 -6.68 3.71 8.79
CA VAL A 207 -8.15 3.80 8.76
C VAL A 207 -8.80 2.47 9.18
N VAL A 208 -8.44 1.37 8.50
CA VAL A 208 -8.96 0.01 8.78
C VAL A 208 -8.73 -0.46 10.22
N TYR A 209 -7.65 -0.01 10.86
CA TYR A 209 -7.36 -0.37 12.25
C TYR A 209 -7.89 0.66 13.26
N GLU A 210 -8.66 1.66 12.82
CA GLU A 210 -9.11 2.81 13.60
C GLU A 210 -7.96 3.50 14.37
N GLU A 211 -6.81 3.66 13.71
CA GLU A 211 -5.61 4.27 14.26
C GLU A 211 -5.30 5.62 13.60
N GLU A 212 -4.69 6.50 14.38
CA GLU A 212 -4.10 7.74 13.87
C GLU A 212 -2.59 7.57 13.64
N GLU A 213 -2.06 8.26 12.63
CA GLU A 213 -0.63 8.26 12.35
C GLU A 213 0.16 9.04 13.42
N LYS A 214 0.79 8.31 14.33
CA LYS A 214 1.55 8.86 15.46
C LYS A 214 3.05 8.95 15.16
N ARG A 215 3.54 8.33 14.06
CA ARG A 215 4.97 8.31 13.74
C ARG A 215 5.41 9.67 13.23
N ASN A 216 6.53 10.16 13.75
CA ASN A 216 7.19 11.36 13.23
C ASN A 216 7.52 11.18 11.73
N PHE A 217 7.50 12.29 10.98
CA PHE A 217 7.76 12.32 9.54
C PHE A 217 8.99 11.48 9.13
N PHE A 218 10.08 11.58 9.87
CA PHE A 218 11.30 10.81 9.59
C PHE A 218 11.07 9.29 9.66
N TRP A 219 10.49 8.77 10.75
CA TRP A 219 10.26 7.35 10.95
C TRP A 219 9.22 6.77 9.99
N LEU A 220 8.17 7.54 9.68
CA LEU A 220 7.21 7.18 8.66
C LEU A 220 7.91 6.97 7.31
N ASN A 221 8.74 7.93 6.88
CA ASN A 221 9.46 7.86 5.62
C ASN A 221 10.43 6.68 5.55
N VAL A 222 11.22 6.44 6.60
CA VAL A 222 12.17 5.30 6.64
C VAL A 222 11.43 3.97 6.51
N ARG A 223 10.33 3.81 7.25
CA ARG A 223 9.54 2.57 7.22
C ARG A 223 8.87 2.38 5.87
N SER A 224 8.23 3.42 5.34
CA SER A 224 7.54 3.32 4.06
C SER A 224 8.54 3.11 2.90
N LEU A 225 9.72 3.75 2.92
CA LEU A 225 10.80 3.48 1.95
C LEU A 225 11.31 2.04 2.03
N THR A 226 11.45 1.49 3.24
CA THR A 226 11.86 0.08 3.43
C THR A 226 10.84 -0.86 2.80
N PHE A 227 9.55 -0.59 2.97
CA PHE A 227 8.48 -1.36 2.34
C PHE A 227 8.42 -1.18 0.82
N THR A 228 8.62 0.04 0.31
CA THR A 228 8.72 0.30 -1.14
C THR A 228 9.90 -0.46 -1.75
N ALA A 229 11.08 -0.42 -1.12
CA ALA A 229 12.25 -1.17 -1.57
C ALA A 229 12.01 -2.69 -1.51
N GLY A 230 11.38 -3.18 -0.44
CA GLY A 230 10.98 -4.59 -0.32
C GLY A 230 9.99 -5.03 -1.40
N ALA A 231 8.98 -4.21 -1.72
CA ALA A 231 8.02 -4.48 -2.78
C ALA A 231 8.69 -4.49 -4.16
N LEU A 232 9.59 -3.53 -4.44
CA LEU A 232 10.37 -3.52 -5.68
C LEU A 232 11.27 -4.75 -5.79
N LEU A 233 11.95 -5.13 -4.71
CA LEU A 233 12.76 -6.35 -4.67
C LEU A 233 11.91 -7.59 -4.93
N PHE A 234 10.73 -7.69 -4.31
CA PHE A 234 9.79 -8.78 -4.59
C PHE A 234 9.39 -8.84 -6.06
N ILE A 235 9.05 -7.70 -6.68
CA ILE A 235 8.70 -7.63 -8.11
C ILE A 235 9.88 -8.11 -8.97
N ILE A 236 11.11 -7.65 -8.69
CA ILE A 236 12.31 -8.06 -9.42
C ILE A 236 12.52 -9.58 -9.31
N LEU A 237 12.48 -10.13 -8.09
CA LEU A 237 12.66 -11.56 -7.85
C LEU A 237 11.55 -12.39 -8.51
N ALA A 238 10.31 -11.92 -8.47
CA ALA A 238 9.18 -12.56 -9.13
C ALA A 238 9.38 -12.58 -10.66
N LEU A 239 9.79 -11.46 -11.28
CA LEU A 239 10.08 -11.40 -12.71
C LEU A 239 11.24 -12.32 -13.12
N ILE A 240 12.34 -12.32 -12.37
CA ILE A 240 13.47 -13.24 -12.61
C ILE A 240 13.00 -14.69 -12.52
N SER A 241 12.22 -15.02 -11.49
CA SER A 241 11.68 -16.36 -11.29
C SER A 241 10.72 -16.77 -12.41
N ILE A 242 9.91 -15.84 -12.92
CA ILE A 242 8.93 -16.10 -13.98
C ILE A 242 9.62 -16.26 -15.34
N VAL A 243 10.56 -15.37 -15.68
CA VAL A 243 11.12 -15.22 -17.03
C VAL A 243 12.47 -15.93 -17.18
N VAL A 244 13.39 -15.74 -16.24
CA VAL A 244 14.80 -16.15 -16.39
C VAL A 244 15.02 -17.60 -15.97
N LEU A 245 14.44 -18.03 -14.85
CA LEU A 245 14.61 -19.40 -14.34
C LEU A 245 14.27 -20.49 -15.37
N PRO A 246 13.15 -20.42 -16.11
CA PRO A 246 12.82 -21.42 -17.13
C PRO A 246 13.87 -21.51 -18.24
N VAL A 247 14.40 -20.37 -18.66
CA VAL A 247 15.43 -20.30 -19.71
C VAL A 247 16.71 -20.99 -19.24
N VAL A 248 17.16 -20.66 -18.03
CA VAL A 248 18.37 -21.25 -17.42
C VAL A 248 18.21 -22.77 -17.25
N PHE A 249 17.05 -23.24 -16.78
CA PHE A 249 16.83 -24.68 -16.60
C PHE A 249 16.80 -25.45 -17.92
N ASN A 250 16.24 -24.85 -18.99
CA ASN A 250 16.30 -25.44 -20.32
C ASN A 250 17.74 -25.50 -20.85
N PHE A 251 18.57 -24.46 -20.62
CA PHE A 251 19.98 -24.47 -21.01
C PHE A 251 20.83 -25.50 -20.25
N LEU A 252 20.57 -25.70 -18.96
CA LEU A 252 21.29 -26.66 -18.12
C LEU A 252 20.86 -28.11 -18.33
N GLY A 253 19.85 -28.38 -19.18
CA GLY A 253 19.38 -29.73 -19.47
C GLY A 253 18.74 -30.44 -18.27
N LEU A 254 18.21 -29.68 -17.31
CA LEU A 254 17.63 -30.20 -16.07
C LEU A 254 16.23 -30.82 -16.34
N GLY A 255 16.12 -31.89 -17.13
CA GLY A 255 14.85 -32.50 -17.58
C GLY A 255 13.67 -32.50 -16.58
N ASP A 256 13.49 -33.58 -15.82
CA ASP A 256 12.34 -33.72 -14.89
C ASP A 256 12.46 -32.83 -13.64
N GLY A 257 13.69 -32.53 -13.21
CA GLY A 257 13.96 -31.64 -12.08
C GLY A 257 13.50 -30.19 -12.32
N ALA A 258 13.62 -29.69 -13.56
CA ALA A 258 13.13 -28.36 -13.92
C ALA A 258 11.61 -28.26 -13.84
N ARG A 259 10.88 -29.36 -14.11
CA ARG A 259 9.41 -29.37 -14.05
C ARG A 259 8.91 -29.21 -12.61
N LEU A 260 9.52 -29.90 -11.66
CA LEU A 260 9.20 -29.76 -10.24
C LEU A 260 9.49 -28.35 -9.74
N ILE A 261 10.66 -27.78 -10.09
CA ILE A 261 11.01 -26.41 -9.69
C ILE A 261 10.08 -25.38 -10.34
N ALA A 262 9.72 -25.56 -11.62
CA ALA A 262 8.78 -24.70 -12.32
C ALA A 262 7.37 -24.73 -11.70
N MET A 263 6.93 -25.89 -11.20
CA MET A 263 5.67 -26.02 -10.46
C MET A 263 5.76 -25.39 -9.05
N ALA A 264 6.85 -25.65 -8.32
CA ALA A 264 7.07 -25.13 -6.96
C ALA A 264 7.21 -23.60 -6.90
N ARG A 265 7.59 -22.97 -8.02
CA ARG A 265 7.68 -21.51 -8.18
C ARG A 265 6.41 -20.77 -7.75
N TRP A 266 5.24 -21.23 -8.19
CA TRP A 266 3.98 -20.53 -7.92
C TRP A 266 3.60 -20.55 -6.43
N PRO A 267 3.62 -21.72 -5.74
CA PRO A 267 3.49 -21.76 -4.28
C PRO A 267 4.55 -20.92 -3.56
N MET A 268 5.80 -20.93 -4.02
CA MET A 268 6.87 -20.14 -3.38
C MET A 268 6.60 -18.63 -3.48
N LEU A 269 6.22 -18.12 -4.65
CA LEU A 269 5.85 -16.72 -4.82
C LEU A 269 4.62 -16.34 -3.99
N LEU A 270 3.63 -17.24 -3.91
CA LEU A 270 2.47 -17.05 -3.05
C LEU A 270 2.87 -16.98 -1.57
N LEU A 271 3.75 -17.86 -1.09
CA LEU A 271 4.24 -17.83 0.29
C LEU A 271 5.00 -16.54 0.61
N VAL A 272 5.82 -16.05 -0.33
CA VAL A 272 6.51 -14.76 -0.17
C VAL A 272 5.51 -13.60 -0.15
N LEU A 273 4.48 -13.62 -1.00
CA LEU A 273 3.39 -12.64 -1.00
C LEU A 273 2.64 -12.65 0.34
N LEU A 274 2.25 -13.83 0.83
CA LEU A 274 1.57 -14.00 2.13
C LEU A 274 2.44 -13.50 3.28
N GLY A 275 3.74 -13.80 3.27
CA GLY A 275 4.70 -13.26 4.23
C GLY A 275 4.83 -11.74 4.16
N GLY A 276 4.87 -11.19 2.94
CA GLY A 276 4.88 -9.75 2.69
C GLY A 276 3.63 -9.05 3.20
N LEU A 277 2.44 -9.63 2.99
CA LEU A 277 1.18 -9.16 3.56
C LEU A 277 1.17 -9.22 5.08
N ALA A 278 1.67 -10.31 5.68
CA ALA A 278 1.74 -10.42 7.14
C ALA A 278 2.69 -9.37 7.75
N VAL A 279 3.82 -9.11 7.09
CA VAL A 279 4.73 -8.02 7.45
C VAL A 279 4.05 -6.67 7.28
N LEU A 280 3.30 -6.45 6.19
CA LEU A 280 2.54 -5.22 5.95
C LEU A 280 1.47 -4.99 7.01
N TYR A 281 0.68 -5.98 7.41
CA TYR A 281 -0.33 -5.80 8.45
C TYR A 281 0.27 -5.61 9.84
N ARG A 282 1.44 -6.19 10.10
CA ARG A 282 2.12 -6.02 11.39
C ARG A 282 2.84 -4.68 11.52
N TYR A 283 3.39 -4.15 10.44
CA TYR A 283 4.24 -2.95 10.48
C TYR A 283 3.70 -1.76 9.67
N GLY A 284 2.64 -1.92 8.91
CA GLY A 284 1.97 -0.82 8.19
C GLY A 284 1.29 0.13 9.16
N PRO A 285 0.31 -0.34 9.97
CA PRO A 285 -0.42 0.48 10.95
C PRO A 285 0.47 1.15 12.00
N SER A 286 0.05 2.33 12.47
CA SER A 286 0.70 3.14 13.52
C SER A 286 0.25 2.75 14.93
N ARG A 287 0.42 1.48 15.29
CA ARG A 287 0.01 0.90 16.59
C ARG A 287 1.06 -0.05 17.16
N GLU A 288 0.84 -0.46 18.41
CA GLU A 288 1.61 -1.54 19.01
C GLU A 288 1.46 -2.83 18.18
N ARG A 289 2.57 -3.56 18.05
CA ARG A 289 2.70 -4.63 17.06
C ARG A 289 1.87 -5.84 17.47
N ALA A 290 0.90 -6.21 16.64
CA ALA A 290 0.19 -7.48 16.77
C ALA A 290 1.15 -8.68 16.68
N ARG A 291 0.86 -9.76 17.40
CA ARG A 291 1.59 -11.03 17.24
C ARG A 291 1.33 -11.63 15.86
N TRP A 292 2.31 -12.37 15.34
CA TRP A 292 2.23 -12.99 14.00
C TRP A 292 0.97 -13.86 13.81
N ARG A 293 0.50 -14.51 14.87
CA ARG A 293 -0.71 -15.35 14.85
C ARG A 293 -2.00 -14.58 14.53
N TRP A 294 -2.06 -13.28 14.83
CA TRP A 294 -3.25 -12.45 14.66
C TRP A 294 -3.31 -11.78 13.29
N VAL A 295 -2.18 -11.66 12.60
CA VAL A 295 -2.12 -11.08 11.24
C VAL A 295 -2.17 -12.12 10.12
N GLY A 296 -1.90 -13.39 10.43
CA GLY A 296 -1.78 -14.45 9.43
C GLY A 296 -3.09 -14.81 8.73
N ALA A 297 -4.21 -14.79 9.45
CA ALA A 297 -5.53 -15.17 8.90
C ALA A 297 -5.95 -14.25 7.76
N GLY A 298 -5.91 -12.93 7.97
CA GLY A 298 -6.22 -11.93 6.96
C GLY A 298 -5.22 -11.93 5.80
N SER A 299 -3.93 -12.24 6.03
CA SER A 299 -2.97 -12.42 4.92
C SER A 299 -3.34 -13.57 4.01
N VAL A 300 -3.74 -14.71 4.58
CA VAL A 300 -4.19 -15.89 3.80
C VAL A 300 -5.47 -15.57 3.04
N VAL A 301 -6.46 -14.95 3.69
CA VAL A 301 -7.72 -14.58 3.03
C VAL A 301 -7.48 -13.59 1.89
N ALA A 302 -6.68 -12.54 2.12
CA ALA A 302 -6.29 -11.58 1.09
C ALA A 302 -5.56 -12.27 -0.07
N GLY A 303 -4.61 -13.18 0.20
CA GLY A 303 -3.90 -13.92 -0.85
C GLY A 303 -4.82 -14.79 -1.69
N VAL A 304 -5.76 -15.50 -1.06
CA VAL A 304 -6.74 -16.34 -1.77
C VAL A 304 -7.69 -15.48 -2.60
N LEU A 305 -8.25 -14.43 -2.03
CA LEU A 305 -9.13 -13.49 -2.76
C LEU A 305 -8.39 -12.81 -3.90
N TRP A 306 -7.11 -12.47 -3.72
CA TRP A 306 -6.29 -11.88 -4.76
C TRP A 306 -6.10 -12.84 -5.94
N LEU A 307 -5.85 -14.14 -5.68
CA LEU A 307 -5.77 -15.14 -6.75
C LEU A 307 -7.10 -15.31 -7.49
N ILE A 308 -8.22 -15.39 -6.75
CA ILE A 308 -9.55 -15.47 -7.34
C ILE A 308 -9.82 -14.23 -8.21
N ALA A 309 -9.52 -13.04 -7.69
CA ALA A 309 -9.65 -11.79 -8.43
C ALA A 309 -8.73 -11.75 -9.65
N SER A 310 -7.49 -12.25 -9.59
CA SER A 310 -6.60 -12.34 -10.75
C SER A 310 -7.19 -13.22 -11.86
N ILE A 311 -7.77 -14.38 -11.50
CA ILE A 311 -8.41 -15.28 -12.46
C ILE A 311 -9.63 -14.62 -13.09
N LEU A 312 -10.52 -14.05 -12.27
CA LEU A 312 -11.72 -13.36 -12.73
C LEU A 312 -11.39 -12.14 -13.60
N PHE A 313 -10.38 -11.36 -13.20
CA PHE A 313 -9.94 -10.19 -13.94
C PHE A 313 -9.27 -10.57 -15.27
N SER A 314 -8.49 -11.66 -15.30
CA SER A 314 -7.93 -12.19 -16.55
C SER A 314 -9.03 -12.63 -17.52
N TRP A 315 -10.07 -13.30 -17.01
CA TRP A 315 -11.24 -13.64 -17.81
C TRP A 315 -11.97 -12.38 -18.30
N TYR A 316 -12.19 -11.39 -17.43
CA TYR A 316 -12.82 -10.11 -17.81
C TYR A 316 -12.06 -9.41 -18.94
N VAL A 317 -10.74 -9.25 -18.82
CA VAL A 317 -9.89 -8.60 -19.84
C VAL A 317 -9.89 -9.39 -21.16
N ALA A 318 -9.83 -10.72 -21.10
CA ALA A 318 -9.84 -11.56 -22.30
C ALA A 318 -11.14 -11.43 -23.12
N ASN A 319 -12.27 -11.19 -22.45
CA ASN A 319 -13.57 -10.99 -23.09
C ASN A 319 -13.86 -9.51 -23.42
N PHE A 320 -12.94 -8.61 -23.09
CA PHE A 320 -13.09 -7.14 -23.20
C PHE A 320 -12.83 -6.58 -24.61
N GLY A 321 -12.59 -7.45 -25.60
CA GLY A 321 -12.17 -7.09 -26.96
C GLY A 321 -13.01 -6.01 -27.67
N ASN A 322 -14.31 -5.94 -27.41
CA ASN A 322 -15.21 -4.96 -28.03
C ASN A 322 -15.12 -3.54 -27.41
N TYR A 323 -14.71 -3.41 -26.14
CA TYR A 323 -14.57 -2.09 -25.49
C TYR A 323 -13.27 -1.39 -25.94
N ASN A 324 -12.24 -2.18 -26.27
CA ASN A 324 -10.95 -1.69 -26.76
C ASN A 324 -11.08 -1.02 -28.15
N GLU A 325 -12.08 -1.39 -28.95
CA GLU A 325 -12.37 -0.74 -30.24
C GLU A 325 -12.87 0.70 -30.08
N THR A 326 -13.60 0.99 -28.98
CA THR A 326 -14.17 2.32 -28.72
C THR A 326 -13.22 3.23 -27.95
N TYR A 327 -12.46 2.66 -27.00
CA TYR A 327 -11.62 3.43 -26.07
C TYR A 327 -10.11 3.27 -26.31
N GLY A 328 -9.68 2.33 -27.16
CA GLY A 328 -8.27 2.13 -27.50
C GLY A 328 -7.34 2.05 -26.29
N SER A 329 -6.23 2.78 -26.32
CA SER A 329 -5.24 2.83 -25.23
C SER A 329 -5.80 3.30 -23.89
N LEU A 330 -6.89 4.09 -23.88
CA LEU A 330 -7.54 4.52 -22.64
C LEU A 330 -8.19 3.34 -21.90
N GLY A 331 -8.72 2.35 -22.64
CA GLY A 331 -9.27 1.13 -22.07
C GLY A 331 -8.25 0.32 -21.27
N ALA A 332 -7.00 0.24 -21.76
CA ALA A 332 -5.91 -0.42 -21.04
C ALA A 332 -5.58 0.28 -19.71
N VAL A 333 -5.56 1.62 -19.70
CA VAL A 333 -5.34 2.40 -18.47
C VAL A 333 -6.46 2.16 -17.46
N ILE A 334 -7.73 2.25 -17.90
CA ILE A 334 -8.90 2.01 -17.03
C ILE A 334 -8.87 0.59 -16.46
N GLY A 335 -8.55 -0.41 -17.28
CA GLY A 335 -8.40 -1.80 -16.82
C GLY A 335 -7.31 -1.91 -15.75
N PHE A 336 -6.14 -1.32 -15.99
CA PHE A 336 -5.04 -1.33 -15.03
C PHE A 336 -5.39 -0.62 -13.71
N MET A 337 -6.05 0.53 -13.77
CA MET A 337 -6.56 1.24 -12.59
C MET A 337 -7.55 0.38 -11.80
N THR A 338 -8.48 -0.28 -12.50
CA THR A 338 -9.47 -1.17 -11.90
C THR A 338 -8.77 -2.35 -11.20
N TRP A 339 -7.75 -2.92 -11.83
CA TRP A 339 -6.98 -4.02 -11.25
C TRP A 339 -6.26 -3.62 -9.95
N ILE A 340 -5.60 -2.46 -9.93
CA ILE A 340 -4.96 -1.94 -8.72
C ILE A 340 -6.00 -1.66 -7.65
N TRP A 341 -7.15 -1.08 -8.01
CA TRP A 341 -8.22 -0.78 -7.07
C TRP A 341 -8.81 -2.03 -6.42
N ILE A 342 -9.07 -3.08 -7.20
CA ILE A 342 -9.49 -4.39 -6.68
C ILE A 342 -8.40 -4.97 -5.77
N SER A 343 -7.13 -4.92 -6.19
CA SER A 343 -6.01 -5.43 -5.40
C SER A 343 -5.87 -4.69 -4.06
N ALA A 344 -5.91 -3.37 -4.06
CA ALA A 344 -5.86 -2.55 -2.85
C ALA A 344 -7.04 -2.84 -1.93
N THR A 345 -8.25 -2.97 -2.48
CA THR A 345 -9.46 -3.34 -1.73
C THR A 345 -9.29 -4.69 -1.02
N ILE A 346 -8.75 -5.70 -1.71
CA ILE A 346 -8.50 -7.03 -1.14
C ILE A 346 -7.46 -6.96 0.00
N VAL A 347 -6.39 -6.17 -0.19
CA VAL A 347 -5.39 -5.97 0.86
C VAL A 347 -6.00 -5.30 2.09
N LEU A 348 -6.84 -4.27 1.90
CA LEU A 348 -7.52 -3.60 3.02
C LEU A 348 -8.52 -4.51 3.70
N LEU A 349 -9.30 -5.31 2.95
CA LEU A 349 -10.21 -6.31 3.50
C LEU A 349 -9.46 -7.37 4.34
N GLY A 350 -8.26 -7.80 3.92
CA GLY A 350 -7.44 -8.67 4.75
C GLY A 350 -6.94 -7.98 6.04
N GLY A 351 -6.71 -6.67 6.00
CA GLY A 351 -6.45 -5.85 7.17
C GLY A 351 -7.64 -5.80 8.12
N GLU A 352 -8.84 -5.58 7.58
CA GLU A 352 -10.13 -5.52 8.30
C GLU A 352 -10.41 -6.83 9.03
N ILE A 353 -10.23 -7.95 8.34
CA ILE A 353 -10.38 -9.28 8.93
C ILE A 353 -9.41 -9.47 10.11
N ASN A 354 -8.15 -9.04 9.97
CA ASN A 354 -7.19 -9.12 11.07
C ASN A 354 -7.56 -8.20 12.24
N ALA A 355 -8.00 -6.97 11.95
CA ALA A 355 -8.47 -6.02 12.95
C ALA A 355 -9.64 -6.62 13.75
N GLU A 356 -10.62 -7.20 13.07
CA GLU A 356 -11.83 -7.72 13.71
C GLU A 356 -11.65 -9.08 14.40
N ILE A 357 -10.74 -9.92 13.92
CA ILE A 357 -10.31 -11.13 14.65
C ILE A 357 -9.62 -10.73 15.97
N GLU A 358 -8.79 -9.70 15.93
CA GLU A 358 -8.13 -9.17 17.12
C GLU A 358 -9.15 -8.55 18.09
N HIS A 359 -10.08 -7.75 17.57
CA HIS A 359 -11.15 -7.11 18.32
C HIS A 359 -12.12 -8.09 19.00
N GLN A 360 -12.11 -9.37 18.58
CA GLN A 360 -12.92 -10.41 19.21
C GLN A 360 -12.38 -10.82 20.58
N THR A 361 -11.07 -10.80 20.80
CA THR A 361 -10.44 -11.28 22.04
C THR A 361 -10.16 -10.16 23.04
N ALA A 362 -10.37 -10.42 24.33
CA ALA A 362 -9.97 -9.53 25.41
C ALA A 362 -8.52 -9.82 25.88
N ARG A 363 -7.91 -10.92 25.44
CA ARG A 363 -6.51 -11.23 25.73
C ARG A 363 -5.59 -10.32 24.92
N ASP A 364 -4.42 -10.03 25.48
CA ASP A 364 -3.45 -9.17 24.82
C ASP A 364 -2.85 -9.84 23.58
N SER A 365 -3.29 -9.36 22.43
CA SER A 365 -2.90 -9.74 21.08
C SER A 365 -1.61 -9.09 20.60
N THR A 366 -1.04 -8.17 21.38
CA THR A 366 0.13 -7.35 21.03
C THR A 366 1.44 -7.93 21.59
N THR A 367 2.40 -7.12 22.03
CA THR A 367 3.70 -7.59 22.52
C THR A 367 3.61 -8.11 23.97
N SER A 368 4.73 -8.62 24.51
CA SER A 368 4.84 -9.02 25.92
C SER A 368 5.68 -7.97 26.66
N PRO A 369 5.42 -7.70 27.96
CA PRO A 369 4.47 -8.36 28.87
C PRO A 369 3.00 -8.01 28.58
N GLN A 370 2.07 -8.86 29.02
CA GLN A 370 0.63 -8.62 28.85
C GLN A 370 0.20 -7.33 29.55
N LYS A 371 -0.55 -6.49 28.86
CA LYS A 371 -1.15 -5.28 29.40
C LYS A 371 -2.67 -5.40 29.48
N PRO A 372 -3.31 -4.71 30.45
CA PRO A 372 -4.77 -4.64 30.51
C PRO A 372 -5.33 -3.88 29.30
N LEU A 373 -6.62 -4.10 29.02
CA LEU A 373 -7.38 -3.33 28.02
C LEU A 373 -7.26 -1.82 28.29
N GLY A 374 -7.01 -1.03 27.25
CA GLY A 374 -6.84 0.43 27.30
C GLY A 374 -5.39 0.90 27.43
N GLN A 375 -4.42 -0.01 27.55
CA GLN A 375 -3.00 0.32 27.77
C GLN A 375 -2.06 -0.36 26.76
N ARG A 376 -2.59 -1.09 25.77
CA ARG A 376 -1.80 -1.85 24.80
C ARG A 376 -1.28 -0.96 23.69
N GLY A 377 -1.89 0.19 23.45
CA GLY A 377 -1.45 1.13 22.42
C GLY A 377 -1.88 0.68 21.02
N ALA A 378 -3.02 -0.02 20.96
CA ALA A 378 -3.63 -0.52 19.74
C ALA A 378 -5.14 -0.61 19.95
N ARG A 379 -5.93 0.16 19.18
CA ARG A 379 -7.38 0.30 19.31
C ARG A 379 -8.09 -1.05 19.41
N MET A 380 -7.92 -1.91 18.40
CA MET A 380 -8.53 -3.24 18.35
C MET A 380 -8.07 -4.20 19.46
N ALA A 381 -6.91 -3.94 20.07
CA ALA A 381 -6.47 -4.71 21.22
C ALA A 381 -6.95 -4.13 22.55
N ASP A 382 -7.31 -2.85 22.59
CA ASP A 382 -7.71 -2.10 23.77
C ASP A 382 -9.23 -2.08 23.98
N THR A 383 -10.00 -2.38 22.94
CA THR A 383 -11.47 -2.48 22.94
C THR A 383 -11.94 -3.91 22.69
N VAL A 384 -13.24 -4.17 22.90
CA VAL A 384 -13.87 -5.47 22.62
C VAL A 384 -15.05 -5.27 21.68
N GLY A 385 -15.05 -5.97 20.55
CA GLY A 385 -16.07 -5.80 19.51
C GLY A 385 -17.43 -6.29 19.99
N ALA A 386 -18.50 -5.58 19.65
CA ALA A 386 -19.87 -5.97 19.96
C ALA A 386 -20.23 -7.30 19.28
N ALA A 387 -21.11 -8.06 19.93
CA ALA A 387 -21.71 -9.24 19.31
C ALA A 387 -22.76 -8.80 18.28
N ALA A 388 -22.88 -9.57 17.19
CA ALA A 388 -23.81 -9.33 16.10
C ALA A 388 -25.25 -9.76 16.41
#